data_AF-A0A7W0ME44-F1
#
_entry.id   AF-A0A7W0ME44-F1
#
_cell.length_a   1.000
_cell.length_b   1.000
_cell.length_c   1.000
_cell.angle_alpha   90.00
_cell.angle_beta   90.00
_cell.angle_gamma   90.00
#
_symmetry.space_group_name_H-M   'P 1'
#
loop_
_entity.id
_entity.type
_entity.pdbx_description
1 polymer ?
#
loop_
_entity_poly.entity_id
_entity_poly.type
_entity_poly.pdbx_seq_one_letter_code
_entity_poly.pdbx_strand_id
1 'polypeptide(L)' 'MIYGYGGKSLNEYGLTEMREVSLSATPIQLRQIATHLLDAADELDRQTVSAHWHRHLPKQVCESLGCDVIVASPPPVREG' A
#
# COMPACT_ATOMS: atom_id res chain seq x y z
N MET A 1 3.01 0.03 -14.48
CA MET A 1 1.57 0.29 -14.25
C MET A 1 1.04 -0.74 -13.28
N ILE A 2 0.33 -0.27 -12.24
CA ILE A 2 -0.24 -1.10 -11.17
C ILE A 2 -1.74 -1.08 -11.35
N TYR A 3 -2.34 -2.27 -11.43
CA TYR A 3 -3.79 -2.42 -11.56
C TYR A 3 -4.32 -3.05 -10.29
N GLY A 4 -5.37 -2.44 -9.72
CA GLY A 4 -6.08 -2.94 -8.56
C GLY A 4 -7.57 -3.08 -8.87
N TYR A 5 -8.15 -4.23 -8.52
CA TYR A 5 -9.60 -4.45 -8.55
C TYR A 5 -10.11 -4.53 -7.11
N GLY A 6 -11.12 -3.73 -6.78
CA GLY A 6 -11.68 -3.69 -5.44
C GLY A 6 -13.18 -3.48 -5.43
N GLY A 7 -13.88 -4.19 -4.54
CA GLY A 7 -15.34 -4.16 -4.43
C GLY A 7 -15.90 -3.44 -3.20
N LYS A 8 -15.06 -3.07 -2.23
CA LYS A 8 -15.47 -2.50 -0.94
C LYS A 8 -14.61 -1.27 -0.60
N SER A 9 -15.22 -0.18 -0.14
CA SER A 9 -14.48 1.04 0.27
C SER A 9 -13.78 0.80 1.61
N LEU A 10 -12.48 1.13 1.70
CA LEU A 10 -11.65 1.10 2.89
C LEU A 10 -11.80 2.36 3.75
N ASN A 11 -12.06 3.52 3.14
CA ASN A 11 -12.29 4.77 3.86
C ASN A 11 -13.16 5.77 3.07
N GLU A 12 -13.37 6.95 3.66
CA GLU A 12 -14.17 8.06 3.12
C GLU A 12 -13.54 8.78 1.92
N TYR A 13 -12.26 8.52 1.64
CA TYR A 13 -11.51 9.14 0.55
C TYR A 13 -11.55 8.32 -0.76
N GLY A 14 -12.38 7.28 -0.81
CA GLY A 14 -12.59 6.46 -2.01
C GLY A 14 -11.52 5.39 -2.25
N LEU A 15 -10.68 5.08 -1.26
CA LEU A 15 -9.78 3.93 -1.34
C LEU A 15 -10.59 2.64 -1.29
N THR A 16 -10.37 1.71 -2.21
CA THR A 16 -11.06 0.41 -2.25
C THR A 16 -10.14 -0.72 -1.82
N GLU A 17 -10.70 -1.74 -1.17
CA GLU A 17 -10.02 -2.98 -0.80
C GLU A 17 -9.46 -3.66 -2.05
N MET A 18 -8.14 -3.85 -2.09
CA MET A 18 -7.42 -4.35 -3.25
C MET A 18 -7.36 -5.88 -3.20
N ARG A 19 -8.04 -6.57 -4.13
CA ARG A 19 -8.05 -8.05 -4.18
C ARG A 19 -6.81 -8.64 -4.85
N GLU A 20 -6.28 -7.93 -5.82
CA GLU A 20 -5.12 -8.36 -6.61
C GLU A 20 -4.29 -7.15 -7.03
N VAL A 21 -2.97 -7.32 -7.04
CA VAL A 21 -1.99 -6.35 -7.56
C VAL A 21 -1.18 -7.01 -8.66
N SER A 22 -1.34 -6.54 -9.89
CA SER A 22 -0.46 -6.93 -11.00
C SER A 22 0.50 -5.78 -11.32
N LEU A 23 1.80 -6.10 -11.39
CA LEU A 23 2.87 -5.12 -11.63
C LEU A 23 3.62 -5.46 -12.92
N SER A 24 3.80 -4.49 -13.81
CA SER A 24 4.84 -4.53 -14.84
C SER A 24 5.95 -3.57 -14.41
N ALA A 25 7.10 -4.12 -14.01
CA ALA A 25 8.21 -3.37 -13.42
C ALA A 25 9.56 -4.04 -13.74
N THR A 26 10.63 -3.24 -13.75
CA THR A 26 12.00 -3.74 -13.84
C THR A 26 12.39 -4.49 -12.56
N PRO A 27 13.43 -5.35 -12.59
CA PRO A 27 13.90 -6.06 -11.39
C PRO A 27 14.30 -5.13 -10.24
N ILE A 28 14.81 -3.92 -10.54
CA ILE A 28 15.19 -2.94 -9.52
C ILE A 28 13.93 -2.38 -8.84
N GLN A 29 12.95 -1.94 -9.64
CA GLN A 29 11.67 -1.45 -9.12
C GLN A 29 10.94 -2.53 -8.31
N LEU A 30 10.98 -3.79 -8.74
CA LEU A 30 10.35 -4.90 -8.02
C LEU A 30 10.96 -5.08 -6.62
N ARG A 31 12.30 -4.99 -6.51
CA ARG A 31 12.98 -5.04 -5.20
C ARG A 31 12.60 -3.85 -4.32
N GLN A 32 12.52 -2.65 -4.88
CA GLN A 32 12.13 -1.45 -4.14
C GLN A 32 10.70 -1.55 -3.60
N ILE A 33 9.77 -2.06 -4.40
CA ILE A 33 8.39 -2.32 -3.98
C ILE A 33 8.38 -3.37 -2.88
N ALA A 34 9.07 -4.50 -3.06
CA ALA A 34 9.13 -5.57 -2.06
C ALA A 34 9.69 -5.09 -0.71
N THR A 35 10.81 -4.34 -0.72
CA THR A 35 11.37 -3.75 0.50
C THR A 35 10.39 -2.81 1.18
N HIS A 36 9.73 -1.94 0.41
CA HIS A 36 8.73 -1.03 0.97
C HIS A 36 7.56 -1.75 1.65
N LEU A 37 7.06 -2.82 1.03
CA LEU A 37 5.97 -3.63 1.58
C LEU A 37 6.41 -4.38 2.85
N LEU A 38 7.63 -4.92 2.88
CA LEU A 38 8.19 -5.60 4.05
C LEU A 38 8.37 -4.62 5.22
N ASP A 39 8.97 -3.45 4.97
CA ASP A 39 9.15 -2.45 6.03
C ASP A 39 7.80 -1.97 6.59
N ALA A 40 6.80 -1.80 5.72
CA ALA A 40 5.45 -1.44 6.13
C ALA A 40 4.80 -2.54 6.99
N ALA A 41 4.96 -3.82 6.62
CA ALA A 41 4.47 -4.94 7.41
C ALA A 41 5.12 -4.98 8.81
N ASP A 42 6.45 -4.82 8.88
CA ASP A 42 7.18 -4.78 10.14
C ASP A 42 6.73 -3.62 11.05
N GLU A 43 6.38 -2.47 10.48
CA GLU A 43 5.85 -1.32 11.24
C GLU A 43 4.42 -1.57 11.75
N LEU A 44 3.56 -2.21 10.94
CA LEU A 44 2.22 -2.62 11.35
C LEU A 44 2.28 -3.66 12.49
N ASP A 45 3.17 -4.65 12.38
CA ASP A 45 3.34 -5.72 13.38
C ASP A 45 3.83 -5.20 14.74
N ARG A 46 4.60 -4.10 14.74
CA ARG A 46 5.03 -3.44 15.99
C ARG A 46 3.88 -2.75 16.73
N GLN A 47 2.67 -2.68 16.15
CA GLN A 47 1.47 -2.04 16.72
C GLN A 47 1.67 -0.59 17.17
N THR A 48 2.73 0.08 16.68
CA THR A 48 3.06 1.47 17.01
C THR A 48 2.46 2.49 16.05
N VAL A 49 1.69 2.02 15.06
CA VAL A 49 1.11 2.86 14.02
C VAL A 49 -0.22 3.48 14.47
N SER A 50 -0.41 4.76 14.17
CA SER A 50 -1.67 5.45 14.47
C SER A 50 -2.78 5.01 13.51
N ALA A 51 -4.05 5.28 13.87
CA ALA A 51 -5.21 4.97 13.02
C ALA A 51 -5.23 5.69 11.65
N HIS A 52 -4.36 6.68 11.47
CA HIS A 52 -4.20 7.43 10.21
C HIS A 52 -2.84 7.17 9.56
N TRP A 53 -2.13 6.13 9.97
CA TRP A 53 -0.83 5.82 9.44
C TRP A 53 -0.94 5.36 7.99
N HIS A 54 -0.06 5.93 7.17
CA HIS A 54 0.14 5.54 5.80
C HIS A 54 1.59 5.77 5.43
N ARG A 55 2.10 4.93 4.52
CA ARG A 55 3.46 5.01 4.00
C ARG A 55 3.40 5.03 2.48
N HIS A 56 4.15 5.96 1.91
CA HIS A 56 4.32 6.08 0.47
C HIS A 56 5.67 5.50 0.06
N LEU A 57 5.74 4.96 -1.16
CA LEU A 57 7.03 4.79 -1.82
C LEU A 57 7.73 6.15 -1.98
N PRO A 58 9.08 6.18 -2.02
CA PRO A 58 9.80 7.42 -2.32
C PRO A 58 9.35 8.00 -3.66
N LYS A 59 9.16 9.33 -3.72
CA LYS A 59 8.62 10.04 -4.89
C LYS A 59 9.29 9.65 -6.22
N GLN A 60 10.61 9.51 -6.21
CA GLN A 60 11.40 9.13 -7.39
C GLN A 60 11.02 7.74 -7.94
N VAL A 61 10.66 6.81 -7.05
CA VAL A 61 10.20 5.47 -7.41
C VAL A 61 8.79 5.54 -7.99
N CYS A 62 7.90 6.33 -7.39
CA CYS A 62 6.55 6.56 -7.91
C CYS A 62 6.57 7.18 -9.32
N GLU A 63 7.42 8.19 -9.54
CA GLU A 63 7.63 8.81 -10.86
C GLU A 63 8.11 7.80 -11.90
N SER A 64 9.02 6.91 -11.51
CA SER A 64 9.54 5.84 -12.36
C SER A 64 8.49 4.75 -12.67
N LEU A 65 7.58 4.47 -11.74
CA LEU A 65 6.50 3.47 -11.89
C LEU A 65 5.28 4.00 -12.66
N GLY A 66 5.11 5.32 -12.69
CA GLY A 66 3.95 6.00 -13.27
C GLY A 66 2.68 5.87 -12.41
N CYS A 67 2.82 5.62 -11.10
CA CYS A 67 1.71 5.48 -10.16
C CYS A 67 2.19 5.69 -8.71
N ASP A 68 1.25 6.01 -7.81
CA ASP A 68 1.53 6.05 -6.38
C ASP A 68 1.27 4.68 -5.73
N VAL A 69 2.12 4.31 -4.77
CA VAL A 69 1.98 3.08 -3.98
C VAL A 69 1.90 3.49 -2.52
N ILE A 70 0.76 3.19 -1.91
CA ILE A 70 0.44 3.60 -0.56
C ILE A 70 0.03 2.36 0.24
N VAL A 71 0.67 2.16 1.39
CA VAL A 71 0.21 1.22 2.41
C VAL A 71 -0.46 2.04 3.50
N ALA A 72 -1.65 1.65 3.93
CA ALA A 72 -2.38 2.31 5.02
C ALA A 72 -2.72 1.28 6.11
N SER A 73 -2.77 1.72 7.37
CA SER A 73 -3.24 0.87 8.46
C SER A 73 -4.70 0.47 8.20
N PRO A 74 -5.08 -0.82 8.36
CA PRO A 74 -6.46 -1.21 8.20
C PRO A 74 -7.35 -0.47 9.21
N PRO A 75 -8.60 -0.14 8.85
CA PRO A 75 -9.53 0.42 9.83
C PRO A 75 -9.71 -0.56 11.00
N PRO A 76 -9.92 -0.08 12.23
CA PRO A 76 -10.15 -0.95 13.37
C PRO A 76 -11.32 -1.89 13.08
N VAL A 77 -11.12 -3.19 13.30
CA VAL A 77 -12.16 -4.20 13.14
C VAL A 77 -13.24 -3.87 14.17
N ARG A 78 -14.41 -3.42 13.72
CA ARG A 78 -15.59 -3.31 14.59
C ARG A 78 -16.08 -4.73 14.84
N GLU A 79 -15.73 -5.31 15.99
CA GLU A 79 -16.41 -6.51 16.47
C GLU A 79 -17.88 -6.14 16.71
N GLY A 80 -18.78 -6.84 16.01
CA GLY A 80 -20.24 -6.67 16.12
C GLY A 80 -20.86 -7.69 17.02
#